data_AF-A0AAP0N685-F1
#
_entry.id   AF-A0AAP0N685-F1
#
_cell.length_a   1.000
_cell.length_b   1.000
_cell.length_c   1.000
_cell.angle_alpha   90.00
_cell.angle_beta   90.00
_cell.angle_gamma   90.00
#
_symmetry.space_group_name_H-M   'P 1'
#
loop_
_entity.id
_entity.type
_entity.pdbx_description
1 polymer ?
#
loop_
_entity_poly.entity_id
_entity_poly.type
_entity_poly.pdbx_seq_one_letter_code
_entity_poly.pdbx_strand_id
1 'polypeptide(L)'
;MVWDDQGSRGLVQEEERILEGHAEKAAEHVTRFLMMSVDKRLPADKIAHFRRDLGLPLDFRTSWVHNYPQHFRVVKSEDDQEYLELVSWNPAWAITELEKKVLGVTDPIPKTPGMLLLPFPLKFPSNYKKVYRYGGKIEHFQKRSYLSPYADARGLKAGSLEFDKRAVAVMHELLSFTIEKKLFTDHLTHFRWEFVMPQKLIRLLLKHFGIFYVSERGKRFSVFLTEAYEGSELLEKNPFVLWK
;
A
#
# COMPACT_ATOMS: atom_id res chain seq x y z
N MET A 1 16.31 -41.30 11.28
CA MET A 1 15.30 -40.39 10.69
C MET A 1 16.03 -39.06 10.45
N VAL A 2 16.72 -38.95 9.31
CA VAL A 2 17.57 -37.79 8.96
C VAL A 2 17.27 -37.43 7.51
N TRP A 3 16.15 -36.75 7.27
CA TRP A 3 15.81 -36.13 5.99
C TRP A 3 14.82 -34.99 6.26
N ASP A 4 15.34 -33.77 6.46
CA ASP A 4 14.63 -32.50 6.14
C ASP A 4 15.52 -31.23 6.19
N ASP A 5 16.81 -31.31 6.56
CA ASP A 5 17.64 -30.08 6.69
C ASP A 5 18.14 -29.53 5.34
N GLN A 6 18.36 -30.39 4.33
CA GLN A 6 18.85 -29.95 3.01
C GLN A 6 17.77 -29.28 2.14
N GLY A 7 16.51 -29.74 2.24
CA GLY A 7 15.38 -29.10 1.56
C GLY A 7 15.11 -27.71 2.15
N SER A 8 15.10 -27.60 3.48
CA SER A 8 14.92 -26.33 4.18
C SER A 8 16.02 -25.30 3.88
N ARG A 9 17.30 -25.71 3.83
CA ARG A 9 18.42 -24.81 3.47
C ARG A 9 18.36 -24.31 2.03
N GLY A 10 17.98 -25.16 1.07
CA GLY A 10 17.81 -24.75 -0.33
C GLY A 10 16.64 -23.77 -0.52
N LEU A 11 15.59 -23.94 0.28
CA LEU A 11 14.43 -23.03 0.31
C LEU A 11 14.83 -21.64 0.84
N VAL A 12 15.54 -21.57 1.98
CA VAL A 12 15.97 -20.27 2.56
C VAL A 12 16.88 -19.49 1.60
N GLN A 13 17.80 -20.17 0.91
CA GLN A 13 18.71 -19.51 -0.04
C GLN A 13 18.01 -18.93 -1.28
N GLU A 14 16.95 -19.58 -1.75
CA GLU A 14 16.18 -19.08 -2.90
C GLU A 14 15.26 -17.92 -2.48
N GLU A 15 14.66 -17.98 -1.30
CA GLU A 15 13.91 -16.83 -0.72
C GLU A 15 14.83 -15.61 -0.58
N GLU A 16 16.05 -15.78 -0.06
CA GLU A 16 17.06 -14.73 0.05
C GLU A 16 17.43 -14.12 -1.32
N ARG A 17 17.64 -14.94 -2.36
CA ARG A 17 17.93 -14.44 -3.71
C ARG A 17 16.79 -13.61 -4.31
N ILE A 18 15.54 -14.03 -4.10
CA ILE A 18 14.37 -13.29 -4.58
C ILE A 18 14.23 -11.97 -3.81
N LEU A 19 14.54 -11.96 -2.50
CA LEU A 19 14.61 -10.76 -1.65
C LEU A 19 15.69 -9.78 -2.11
N GLU A 20 16.90 -10.26 -2.42
CA GLU A 20 17.99 -9.44 -2.95
C GLU A 20 17.62 -8.79 -4.28
N GLY A 21 17.03 -9.56 -5.21
CA GLY A 21 16.54 -9.03 -6.49
C GLY A 21 15.42 -7.99 -6.37
N HIS A 22 14.71 -7.96 -5.25
CA HIS A 22 13.63 -7.00 -4.96
C HIS A 22 14.03 -5.87 -4.00
N ALA A 23 15.26 -5.88 -3.49
CA ALA A 23 15.65 -5.02 -2.37
C ALA A 23 15.50 -3.52 -2.69
N GLU A 24 15.91 -3.09 -3.88
CA GLU A 24 15.74 -1.70 -4.35
C GLU A 24 14.26 -1.30 -4.46
N LYS A 25 13.42 -2.20 -4.97
CA LYS A 25 11.98 -1.92 -5.09
C LYS A 25 11.30 -1.86 -3.72
N ALA A 26 11.73 -2.71 -2.80
CA ALA A 26 11.28 -2.68 -1.42
C ALA A 26 11.71 -1.38 -0.71
N ALA A 27 12.94 -0.90 -0.96
CA ALA A 27 13.42 0.39 -0.47
C ALA A 27 12.60 1.56 -1.04
N GLU A 28 12.28 1.54 -2.34
CA GLU A 28 11.36 2.51 -2.96
C GLU A 28 9.99 2.49 -2.25
N HIS A 29 9.39 1.31 -2.09
CA HIS A 29 8.09 1.18 -1.43
C HIS A 29 8.13 1.72 0.01
N VAL A 30 9.09 1.30 0.82
CA VAL A 30 9.26 1.80 2.21
C VAL A 30 9.40 3.32 2.21
N THR A 31 10.21 3.89 1.31
CA THR A 31 10.37 5.33 1.19
C THR A 31 9.05 6.02 0.85
N ARG A 32 8.28 5.48 -0.11
CA ARG A 32 6.97 6.00 -0.50
C ARG A 32 5.94 5.89 0.62
N PHE A 33 5.97 4.83 1.42
CA PHE A 33 5.19 4.72 2.66
C PHE A 33 5.49 5.88 3.62
N LEU A 34 6.77 6.17 3.85
CA LEU A 34 7.17 7.32 4.67
C LEU A 34 6.70 8.63 4.04
N MET A 35 6.85 8.81 2.72
CA MET A 35 6.40 10.00 2.00
C MET A 35 4.88 10.26 2.13
N MET A 36 4.05 9.21 2.24
CA MET A 36 2.59 9.35 2.48
C MET A 36 2.23 9.73 3.92
N SER A 37 3.11 9.48 4.89
CA SER A 37 2.84 9.75 6.30
C SER A 37 2.94 11.25 6.63
N VAL A 38 2.18 11.72 7.63
CA VAL A 38 2.14 13.14 8.03
C VAL A 38 3.52 13.67 8.42
N ASP A 39 4.21 12.97 9.32
CA ASP A 39 5.51 13.36 9.87
C ASP A 39 6.69 12.82 9.06
N LYS A 40 6.43 12.20 7.91
CA LYS A 40 7.43 11.47 7.11
C LYS A 40 8.18 10.40 7.92
N ARG A 41 7.50 9.83 8.91
CA ARG A 41 8.00 8.75 9.77
C ARG A 41 6.89 7.77 10.10
N LEU A 42 7.28 6.52 10.31
CA LEU A 42 6.39 5.44 10.73
C LEU A 42 7.08 4.61 11.83
N PRO A 43 6.34 4.07 12.81
CA PRO A 43 6.93 3.15 13.79
C PRO A 43 7.55 1.94 13.08
N ALA A 44 8.81 1.63 13.40
CA ALA A 44 9.54 0.53 12.75
C ALA A 44 8.83 -0.82 12.96
N ASP A 45 8.26 -1.04 14.15
CA ASP A 45 7.49 -2.24 14.49
C ASP A 45 6.25 -2.42 13.62
N LYS A 46 5.56 -1.32 13.29
CA LYS A 46 4.39 -1.39 12.41
C LYS A 46 4.81 -1.85 11.02
N ILE A 47 5.89 -1.31 10.46
CA ILE A 47 6.39 -1.76 9.15
C ILE A 47 6.82 -3.25 9.22
N ALA A 48 7.55 -3.63 10.26
CA ALA A 48 8.03 -5.00 10.46
C ALA A 48 6.88 -6.02 10.54
N HIS A 49 5.73 -5.64 11.12
CA HIS A 49 4.55 -6.50 11.20
C HIS A 49 4.01 -6.89 9.81
N PHE A 50 4.25 -6.07 8.78
CA PHE A 50 3.81 -6.30 7.39
C PHE A 50 4.94 -6.70 6.46
N ARG A 51 6.10 -7.08 7.00
CA ARG A 51 7.28 -7.42 6.19
C ARG A 51 6.97 -8.41 5.06
N ARG A 52 6.15 -9.43 5.35
CA ARG A 52 5.78 -10.46 4.37
C ARG A 52 4.85 -9.94 3.29
N ASP A 53 3.97 -9.01 3.62
CA ASP A 53 3.05 -8.40 2.67
C ASP A 53 3.81 -7.45 1.72
N LEU A 54 4.90 -6.84 2.20
CA LEU A 54 5.74 -5.88 1.46
C LEU A 54 6.97 -6.50 0.77
N GLY A 55 7.30 -7.75 1.04
CA GLY A 55 8.52 -8.40 0.54
C GLY A 55 9.79 -7.91 1.23
N LEU A 56 9.71 -7.56 2.52
CA LEU A 56 10.84 -7.14 3.33
C LEU A 56 11.49 -8.35 4.02
N PRO A 57 12.82 -8.35 4.18
CA PRO A 57 13.54 -9.46 4.76
C PRO A 57 13.31 -9.59 6.27
N LEU A 58 13.73 -10.73 6.84
CA LEU A 58 13.59 -11.06 8.26
C LEU A 58 14.36 -10.09 9.17
N ASP A 59 15.53 -9.67 8.70
CA ASP A 59 16.47 -8.77 9.37
C ASP A 59 16.12 -7.28 9.13
N PHE A 60 14.90 -7.00 8.68
CA PHE A 60 14.41 -5.66 8.34
C PHE A 60 14.81 -4.62 9.39
N ARG A 61 14.49 -4.86 10.67
CA ARG A 61 14.74 -3.91 11.76
C ARG A 61 16.21 -3.78 12.16
N THR A 62 17.01 -4.84 11.99
CA THR A 62 18.35 -4.93 12.58
C THR A 62 19.44 -4.47 11.63
N SER A 63 19.29 -4.71 10.33
CA SER A 63 20.34 -4.48 9.32
C SER A 63 19.79 -3.80 8.08
N TRP A 64 18.71 -4.31 7.50
CA TRP A 64 18.22 -3.82 6.21
C TRP A 64 17.85 -2.33 6.22
N VAL A 65 17.25 -1.83 7.32
CA VAL A 65 16.92 -0.40 7.48
C VAL A 65 18.14 0.53 7.42
N HIS A 66 19.36 0.01 7.59
CA HIS A 66 20.60 0.78 7.53
C HIS A 66 21.28 0.73 6.16
N ASN A 67 20.79 -0.10 5.23
CA ASN A 67 21.38 -0.26 3.89
C ASN A 67 21.02 0.89 2.93
N TYR A 68 20.03 1.72 3.28
CA TYR A 68 19.52 2.80 2.43
C TYR A 68 19.53 4.18 3.13
N PRO A 69 20.68 4.61 3.67
CA PRO A 69 20.78 5.85 4.46
C PRO A 69 20.43 7.12 3.66
N GLN A 70 20.50 7.06 2.33
CA GLN A 70 20.08 8.13 1.43
C GLN A 70 18.55 8.34 1.40
N HIS A 71 17.77 7.31 1.77
CA HIS A 71 16.32 7.34 1.71
C HIS A 71 15.68 7.54 3.08
N PHE A 72 16.14 6.80 4.08
CA PHE A 72 15.56 6.83 5.42
C PHE A 72 16.59 6.46 6.49
N ARG A 73 16.25 6.77 7.74
CA ARG A 73 17.06 6.48 8.92
C ARG A 73 16.19 6.04 10.09
N VAL A 74 16.79 5.30 11.02
CA VAL A 74 16.14 4.95 12.29
C VAL A 74 16.34 6.10 13.28
N VAL A 75 15.26 6.54 13.92
CA VAL A 75 15.27 7.53 15.00
C VAL A 75 14.51 7.00 16.20
N LYS A 76 14.89 7.42 17.40
CA LYS A 76 14.21 7.05 18.64
C LYS A 76 13.43 8.23 19.19
N SER A 77 12.23 7.96 19.66
CA SER A 77 11.45 8.92 20.44
C SER A 77 11.91 8.96 21.90
N GLU A 78 11.35 9.90 22.68
CA GLU A 78 11.61 10.01 24.12
C GLU A 78 11.22 8.73 24.89
N ASP A 79 10.21 8.00 24.39
CA ASP A 79 9.73 6.74 24.97
C ASP A 79 10.53 5.50 24.48
N ASP A 80 11.71 5.69 23.90
CA ASP A 80 12.57 4.66 23.28
C ASP A 80 11.91 3.87 22.13
N GLN A 81 10.72 4.29 21.67
CA GLN A 81 10.10 3.72 20.48
C GLN A 81 10.90 4.11 19.22
N GLU A 82 11.24 3.12 18.41
CA GLU A 82 11.93 3.28 17.14
C GLU A 82 10.97 3.64 16.00
N TYR A 83 11.36 4.65 15.23
CA TYR A 83 10.71 5.11 14.02
C TYR A 83 11.68 5.03 12.85
N LEU A 84 11.15 4.68 11.69
CA LEU A 84 11.83 4.92 10.43
C LEU A 84 11.40 6.30 9.92
N GLU A 85 12.36 7.18 9.65
CA GLU A 85 12.14 8.56 9.22
C GLU A 85 12.75 8.81 7.85
N LEU A 86 12.03 9.52 6.98
CA LEU A 86 12.48 9.91 5.66
C LEU A 86 13.68 10.87 5.77
N VAL A 87 14.77 10.57 5.07
CA VAL A 87 15.96 11.42 4.98
C VAL A 87 15.84 12.39 3.81
N SER A 88 15.43 11.90 2.64
CA SER A 88 15.36 12.69 1.42
C SER A 88 14.05 12.45 0.68
N TRP A 89 13.36 13.54 0.33
CA TRP A 89 12.18 13.49 -0.50
C TRP A 89 12.59 13.35 -1.97
N ASN A 90 12.18 12.26 -2.63
CA ASN A 90 12.38 12.07 -4.07
C ASN A 90 11.09 12.44 -4.85
N PRO A 91 11.05 13.57 -5.57
CA PRO A 91 9.87 13.96 -6.35
C PRO A 91 9.45 12.96 -7.43
N ALA A 92 10.38 12.17 -7.97
CA ALA A 92 10.07 11.13 -8.97
C ALA A 92 9.26 9.96 -8.37
N TRP A 93 9.34 9.77 -7.05
CA TRP A 93 8.57 8.75 -6.32
C TRP A 93 7.25 9.26 -5.76
N ALA A 94 7.00 10.57 -5.86
CA ALA A 94 5.78 11.22 -5.37
C ALA A 94 4.60 11.14 -6.36
N ILE A 95 4.52 10.05 -7.12
CA ILE A 95 3.56 9.83 -8.20
C ILE A 95 2.92 8.47 -7.98
N THR A 96 1.60 8.44 -7.85
CA THR A 96 0.86 7.22 -7.49
C THR A 96 0.92 6.16 -8.58
N GLU A 97 0.75 4.89 -8.21
CA GLU A 97 0.63 3.80 -9.21
C GLU A 97 -0.57 4.01 -10.12
N LEU A 98 -1.65 4.62 -9.60
CA LEU A 98 -2.80 5.05 -10.42
C LEU A 98 -2.40 6.11 -11.45
N GLU A 99 -1.63 7.13 -11.04
CA GLU A 99 -1.13 8.15 -11.96
C GLU A 99 -0.24 7.55 -13.04
N LYS A 100 0.72 6.68 -12.67
CA LYS A 100 1.59 6.00 -13.64
C LYS A 100 0.79 5.22 -14.67
N LYS A 101 -0.22 4.45 -14.22
CA LYS A 101 -1.09 3.67 -15.08
C LYS A 101 -1.91 4.53 -16.04
N VAL A 102 -2.47 5.65 -15.58
CA VAL A 102 -3.30 6.53 -16.42
C VAL A 102 -2.45 7.34 -17.41
N LEU A 103 -1.28 7.81 -16.99
CA LEU A 103 -0.39 8.59 -17.84
C LEU A 103 0.36 7.70 -18.86
N GLY A 104 0.49 6.40 -18.60
CA GLY A 104 1.22 5.48 -19.47
C GLY A 104 2.71 5.80 -19.58
N VAL A 105 3.26 6.54 -18.60
CA VAL A 105 4.66 6.98 -18.60
C VAL A 105 5.43 6.16 -17.58
N THR A 106 6.51 5.52 -18.04
CA THR A 106 7.47 4.81 -17.19
C THR A 106 8.36 5.76 -16.38
N ASP A 107 8.66 6.93 -16.97
CA ASP A 107 9.44 8.02 -16.36
C ASP A 107 8.60 9.29 -16.19
N PRO A 108 7.69 9.33 -15.21
CA PRO A 108 6.80 10.46 -15.04
C PRO A 108 7.58 11.72 -14.64
N ILE A 109 7.27 12.85 -15.28
CA ILE A 109 7.90 14.14 -14.98
C ILE A 109 7.63 14.48 -13.52
N PRO A 110 8.68 14.75 -12.71
CA PRO A 110 8.49 15.09 -11.32
C PRO A 110 7.58 16.31 -11.18
N LYS A 111 6.52 16.16 -10.39
CA LYS A 111 5.54 17.22 -10.12
C LYS A 111 5.30 17.34 -8.64
N THR A 112 5.01 18.56 -8.20
CA THR A 112 4.58 18.79 -6.83
C THR A 112 3.25 18.07 -6.59
N PRO A 113 3.16 17.16 -5.60
CA PRO A 113 1.90 16.51 -5.28
C PRO A 113 0.85 17.54 -4.87
N GLY A 114 -0.37 17.37 -5.37
CA GLY A 114 -1.47 18.29 -5.11
C GLY A 114 -2.82 17.63 -5.37
N MET A 115 -3.75 18.40 -5.92
CA MET A 115 -5.07 17.91 -6.29
C MET A 115 -5.01 17.02 -7.53
N LEU A 116 -5.63 15.85 -7.44
CA LEU A 116 -5.78 14.87 -8.52
C LEU A 116 -7.25 14.79 -8.94
N LEU A 117 -7.48 14.53 -10.23
CA LEU A 117 -8.79 14.28 -10.81
C LEU A 117 -8.76 13.00 -11.63
N LEU A 118 -8.35 11.90 -10.98
CA LEU A 118 -8.22 10.60 -11.64
C LEU A 118 -9.33 9.64 -11.20
N PRO A 119 -10.00 8.96 -12.14
CA PRO A 119 -10.90 7.88 -11.79
C PRO A 119 -10.11 6.62 -11.40
N PHE A 120 -10.65 5.88 -10.44
CA PHE A 120 -10.15 4.55 -10.08
C PHE A 120 -10.68 3.50 -11.05
N PRO A 121 -9.86 2.53 -11.47
CA PRO A 121 -10.32 1.37 -12.21
C PRO A 121 -11.40 0.62 -11.41
N LEU A 122 -12.48 0.28 -12.10
CA LEU A 122 -13.62 -0.41 -11.51
C LEU A 122 -13.75 -1.79 -12.10
N LYS A 123 -13.78 -2.81 -11.24
CA LYS A 123 -14.09 -4.18 -11.61
C LYS A 123 -15.21 -4.70 -10.71
N PHE A 124 -16.26 -5.20 -11.34
CA PHE A 124 -17.42 -5.75 -10.66
C PHE A 124 -17.56 -7.24 -11.01
N PRO A 125 -18.00 -8.08 -10.06
CA PRO A 125 -18.40 -9.45 -10.38
C PRO A 125 -19.47 -9.46 -11.47
N SER A 126 -19.42 -10.45 -12.37
CA SER A 126 -20.35 -10.57 -13.50
C SER A 126 -21.83 -10.67 -13.07
N ASN A 127 -22.10 -11.18 -11.87
CA ASN A 127 -23.43 -11.27 -11.28
C ASN A 127 -23.88 -10.02 -10.50
N TYR A 128 -23.08 -8.95 -10.45
CA TYR A 128 -23.37 -7.77 -9.64
C TYR A 128 -24.39 -6.85 -10.33
N LYS A 129 -25.69 -7.16 -10.19
CA LYS A 129 -26.79 -6.38 -10.80
C LYS A 129 -27.06 -5.03 -10.12
N LYS A 130 -26.40 -4.73 -9.00
CA LYS A 130 -26.62 -3.50 -8.22
C LYS A 130 -25.86 -2.28 -8.78
N VAL A 131 -24.96 -2.42 -9.77
CA VAL A 131 -24.27 -1.26 -10.40
C VAL A 131 -25.31 -0.23 -10.87
N TYR A 132 -26.39 -0.68 -11.51
CA TYR A 132 -27.47 0.19 -11.99
C TYR A 132 -28.14 1.03 -10.90
N ARG A 133 -28.20 0.55 -9.65
CA ARG A 133 -28.78 1.32 -8.53
C ARG A 133 -27.83 2.38 -7.97
N TYR A 134 -26.53 2.19 -8.12
CA TYR A 134 -25.50 3.05 -7.53
C TYR A 134 -24.70 3.83 -8.57
N GLY A 135 -25.04 3.71 -9.86
CA GLY A 135 -24.31 4.32 -10.99
C GLY A 135 -24.02 5.80 -10.79
N GLY A 136 -25.03 6.62 -10.49
CA GLY A 136 -24.83 8.07 -10.28
C GLY A 136 -23.92 8.40 -9.08
N LYS A 137 -23.95 7.60 -8.01
CA LYS A 137 -23.04 7.78 -6.86
C LYS A 137 -21.60 7.39 -7.21
N ILE A 138 -21.42 6.33 -8.00
CA ILE A 138 -20.13 5.89 -8.50
C ILE A 138 -19.55 6.95 -9.44
N GLU A 139 -20.34 7.44 -10.39
CA GLU A 139 -19.92 8.47 -11.35
C GLU A 139 -19.51 9.76 -10.64
N HIS A 140 -20.33 10.25 -9.71
CA HIS A 140 -20.01 11.45 -8.94
C HIS A 140 -18.75 11.27 -8.07
N PHE A 141 -18.52 10.07 -7.53
CA PHE A 141 -17.26 9.76 -6.84
C PHE A 141 -16.08 9.79 -7.80
N GLN A 142 -16.20 9.17 -8.98
CA GLN A 142 -15.11 9.11 -9.97
C GLN A 142 -14.72 10.51 -10.46
N LYS A 143 -15.69 11.39 -10.71
CA LYS A 143 -15.49 12.78 -11.19
C LYS A 143 -15.00 13.77 -10.12
N ARG A 144 -14.85 13.35 -8.85
CA ARG A 144 -14.44 14.27 -7.77
C ARG A 144 -12.92 14.44 -7.73
N SER A 145 -12.43 15.64 -7.49
CA SER A 145 -11.00 15.84 -7.16
C SER A 145 -10.66 15.34 -5.76
N TYR A 146 -9.41 14.99 -5.53
CA TYR A 146 -8.91 14.60 -4.22
C TYR A 146 -7.43 14.93 -4.10
N LEU A 147 -7.01 15.20 -2.88
CA LEU A 147 -5.61 15.45 -2.58
C LEU A 147 -4.78 14.15 -2.74
N SER A 148 -3.62 14.25 -3.39
CA SER A 148 -2.67 13.15 -3.60
C SER A 148 -2.27 12.49 -2.27
N PRO A 149 -2.02 11.16 -2.23
CA PRO A 149 -1.44 10.48 -1.07
C PRO A 149 -0.13 11.12 -0.59
N TYR A 150 0.67 11.68 -1.50
CA TYR A 150 1.95 12.33 -1.23
C TYR A 150 1.86 13.80 -0.86
N ALA A 151 0.68 14.42 -0.94
CA ALA A 151 0.49 15.80 -0.53
C ALA A 151 0.13 15.92 0.96
N ASP A 152 0.42 17.08 1.56
CA ASP A 152 0.17 17.33 2.99
C ASP A 152 -1.32 17.39 3.30
N ALA A 153 -1.78 16.41 4.09
CA ALA A 153 -3.19 16.22 4.41
C ALA A 153 -3.63 16.83 5.75
N ARG A 154 -2.75 17.54 6.48
CA ARG A 154 -3.07 18.12 7.78
C ARG A 154 -4.23 19.13 7.73
N GLY A 155 -4.39 19.83 6.61
CA GLY A 155 -5.49 20.77 6.39
C GLY A 155 -6.81 20.12 5.96
N LEU A 156 -6.85 18.80 5.74
CA LEU A 156 -8.00 18.14 5.16
C LEU A 156 -9.12 17.94 6.19
N LYS A 157 -10.31 18.48 5.91
CA LYS A 157 -11.44 18.39 6.83
C LYS A 157 -11.96 16.96 6.95
N ALA A 158 -11.83 16.37 8.14
CA ALA A 158 -12.35 15.04 8.45
C ALA A 158 -13.86 14.94 8.17
N GLY A 159 -14.27 13.83 7.54
CA GLY A 159 -15.66 13.57 7.15
C GLY A 159 -16.12 14.31 5.89
N SER A 160 -15.26 15.11 5.26
CA SER A 160 -15.53 15.65 3.93
C SER A 160 -15.47 14.56 2.85
N LEU A 161 -16.13 14.83 1.73
CA LEU A 161 -16.14 13.96 0.56
C LEU A 161 -14.77 13.82 -0.12
N GLU A 162 -13.92 14.81 0.04
CA GLU A 162 -12.53 14.82 -0.43
C GLU A 162 -11.65 13.98 0.49
N PHE A 163 -11.82 14.11 1.81
CA PHE A 163 -11.16 13.28 2.82
C PHE A 163 -11.41 11.79 2.59
N ASP A 164 -12.67 11.41 2.37
CA ASP A 164 -13.02 10.03 2.05
C ASP A 164 -12.38 9.55 0.73
N LYS A 165 -12.33 10.41 -0.30
CA LYS A 165 -11.72 10.03 -1.59
C LYS A 165 -10.19 9.92 -1.49
N ARG A 166 -9.53 10.79 -0.73
CA ARG A 166 -8.09 10.66 -0.43
C ARG A 166 -7.80 9.38 0.32
N ALA A 167 -8.62 9.00 1.30
CA ALA A 167 -8.42 7.73 2.01
C ALA A 167 -8.52 6.52 1.06
N VAL A 168 -9.43 6.55 0.08
CA VAL A 168 -9.47 5.55 -1.01
C VAL A 168 -8.18 5.59 -1.85
N ALA A 169 -7.65 6.76 -2.17
CA ALA A 169 -6.40 6.90 -2.92
C ALA A 169 -5.18 6.34 -2.15
N VAL A 170 -5.05 6.66 -0.87
CA VAL A 170 -3.99 6.13 0.01
C VAL A 170 -4.09 4.60 0.09
N MET A 171 -5.30 4.09 0.25
CA MET A 171 -5.55 2.65 0.32
C MET A 171 -5.21 1.94 -1.00
N HIS A 172 -5.53 2.58 -2.12
CA HIS A 172 -5.17 2.10 -3.45
C HIS A 172 -3.64 2.03 -3.60
N GLU A 173 -2.95 3.12 -3.25
CA GLU A 173 -1.50 3.22 -3.31
C GLU A 173 -0.81 2.20 -2.38
N LEU A 174 -1.26 2.09 -1.13
CA LEU A 174 -0.69 1.17 -0.15
C LEU A 174 -0.79 -0.29 -0.62
N LEU A 175 -1.98 -0.71 -1.06
CA LEU A 175 -2.18 -2.07 -1.54
C LEU A 175 -1.39 -2.33 -2.82
N SER A 176 -1.15 -1.31 -3.66
CA SER A 176 -0.35 -1.44 -4.86
C SER A 176 1.11 -1.85 -4.58
N PHE A 177 1.63 -1.59 -3.37
CA PHE A 177 2.98 -2.00 -2.97
C PHE A 177 3.05 -3.40 -2.39
N THR A 178 1.92 -3.97 -1.97
CA THR A 178 1.89 -5.32 -1.42
C THR A 178 2.08 -6.36 -2.51
N ILE A 179 2.75 -7.47 -2.18
CA ILE A 179 3.03 -8.58 -3.10
C ILE A 179 1.74 -9.15 -3.69
N GLU A 180 0.75 -9.41 -2.84
CA GLU A 180 -0.55 -9.96 -3.25
C GLU A 180 -1.57 -8.86 -3.62
N LYS A 181 -1.23 -7.58 -3.65
CA LYS A 181 -2.21 -6.49 -3.83
C LYS A 181 -3.38 -6.56 -2.82
N LYS A 182 -3.05 -7.00 -1.60
CA LYS A 182 -3.95 -7.38 -0.53
C LYS A 182 -3.32 -7.09 0.83
N LEU A 183 -4.14 -6.69 1.80
CA LEU A 183 -3.74 -6.61 3.21
C LEU A 183 -4.87 -6.99 4.17
N PHE A 184 -4.53 -7.46 5.37
CA PHE A 184 -5.51 -7.62 6.45
C PHE A 184 -5.97 -6.26 7.00
N THR A 185 -7.22 -6.19 7.42
CA THR A 185 -7.84 -4.94 7.91
C THR A 185 -7.27 -4.46 9.23
N ASP A 186 -6.93 -5.37 10.14
CA ASP A 186 -6.30 -5.05 11.42
C ASP A 186 -5.06 -4.17 11.18
N HIS A 187 -4.24 -4.59 10.20
CA HIS A 187 -3.02 -3.92 9.76
C HIS A 187 -3.28 -2.48 9.29
N LEU A 188 -4.31 -2.30 8.45
CA LEU A 188 -4.67 -1.00 7.88
C LEU A 188 -5.14 0.00 8.94
N THR A 189 -5.84 -0.47 9.96
CA THR A 189 -6.35 0.41 11.01
C THR A 189 -5.24 0.97 11.91
N HIS A 190 -4.11 0.27 12.03
CA HIS A 190 -2.96 0.73 12.81
C HIS A 190 -2.25 1.95 12.24
N PHE A 191 -2.33 2.21 10.92
CA PHE A 191 -1.73 3.39 10.28
C PHE A 191 -2.70 4.56 10.07
N ARG A 192 -3.89 4.48 10.67
CA ARG A 192 -4.96 5.43 10.41
C ARG A 192 -4.56 6.88 10.72
N TRP A 193 -3.77 7.08 11.77
CA TRP A 193 -3.30 8.41 12.16
C TRP A 193 -2.22 8.92 11.23
N GLU A 194 -1.22 8.08 10.96
CA GLU A 194 -0.06 8.43 10.14
C GLU A 194 -0.45 8.79 8.71
N PHE A 195 -1.49 8.15 8.16
CA PHE A 195 -1.98 8.44 6.81
C PHE A 195 -3.22 9.33 6.74
N VAL A 196 -3.72 9.86 7.86
CA VAL A 196 -4.89 10.75 7.91
C VAL A 196 -6.13 10.08 7.29
N MET A 197 -6.56 8.96 7.88
CA MET A 197 -7.68 8.14 7.40
C MET A 197 -8.91 8.17 8.33
N PRO A 198 -10.12 7.93 7.79
CA PRO A 198 -11.36 7.90 8.58
C PRO A 198 -11.37 6.79 9.61
N GLN A 199 -12.01 7.06 10.77
CA GLN A 199 -12.27 6.06 11.82
C GLN A 199 -13.01 4.82 11.26
N LYS A 200 -13.97 5.04 10.35
CA LYS A 200 -14.79 3.98 9.75
C LYS A 200 -14.21 3.51 8.41
N LEU A 201 -12.89 3.29 8.35
CA LEU A 201 -12.17 2.91 7.12
C LEU A 201 -12.79 1.68 6.45
N ILE A 202 -13.11 0.63 7.21
CA ILE A 202 -13.70 -0.59 6.64
C ILE A 202 -15.06 -0.34 5.97
N ARG A 203 -15.88 0.52 6.58
CA ARG A 203 -17.16 0.94 5.98
C ARG A 203 -16.95 1.72 4.68
N LEU A 204 -15.89 2.55 4.61
CA LEU A 204 -15.51 3.24 3.39
C LEU A 204 -15.10 2.24 2.31
N LEU A 205 -14.23 1.27 2.62
CA LEU A 205 -13.79 0.24 1.67
C LEU A 205 -14.97 -0.58 1.12
N LEU A 206 -15.87 -1.03 1.99
CA LEU A 206 -17.09 -1.76 1.60
C LEU A 206 -18.02 -0.94 0.68
N LYS A 207 -18.07 0.39 0.85
CA LYS A 207 -18.86 1.28 -0.03
C LYS A 207 -18.26 1.38 -1.44
N HIS A 208 -16.96 1.14 -1.58
CA HIS A 208 -16.20 1.24 -2.82
C HIS A 208 -15.83 -0.15 -3.37
N PHE A 209 -16.78 -1.08 -3.36
CA PHE A 209 -16.59 -2.49 -3.73
C PHE A 209 -16.14 -2.75 -5.18
N GLY A 210 -16.25 -1.74 -6.06
CA GLY A 210 -15.70 -1.83 -7.42
C GLY A 210 -14.20 -1.60 -7.48
N ILE A 211 -13.61 -0.98 -6.45
CA ILE A 211 -12.18 -0.69 -6.31
C ILE A 211 -11.54 -1.70 -5.34
N PHE A 212 -12.25 -2.01 -4.25
CA PHE A 212 -11.79 -2.93 -3.21
C PHE A 212 -12.71 -4.12 -3.06
N TYR A 213 -12.17 -5.33 -3.05
CA TYR A 213 -12.90 -6.49 -2.57
C TYR A 213 -12.54 -6.72 -1.10
N VAL A 214 -13.55 -6.89 -0.24
CA VAL A 214 -13.35 -7.18 1.18
C VAL A 214 -13.83 -8.60 1.43
N SER A 215 -12.90 -9.49 1.75
CA SER A 215 -13.18 -10.88 2.10
C SER A 215 -13.14 -11.07 3.60
N GLU A 216 -14.14 -11.78 4.14
CA GLU A 216 -14.18 -12.21 5.53
C GLU A 216 -13.82 -13.69 5.60
N ARG A 217 -12.79 -14.04 6.37
CA ARG A 217 -12.47 -15.43 6.68
C ARG A 217 -12.35 -15.58 8.20
N GLY A 218 -13.30 -16.31 8.78
CA GLY A 218 -13.44 -16.38 10.23
C GLY A 218 -13.81 -15.01 10.80
N LYS A 219 -12.93 -14.42 11.63
CA LYS A 219 -13.10 -13.07 12.21
C LYS A 219 -12.10 -12.04 11.65
N ARG A 220 -11.36 -12.38 10.59
CA ARG A 220 -10.39 -11.48 9.97
C ARG A 220 -10.90 -11.05 8.61
N PHE A 221 -10.86 -9.74 8.36
CA PHE A 221 -11.15 -9.19 7.04
C PHE A 221 -9.85 -8.92 6.29
N SER A 222 -9.86 -9.19 5.00
CA SER A 222 -8.78 -8.87 4.07
C SER A 222 -9.33 -8.03 2.93
N VAL A 223 -8.54 -7.05 2.50
CA VAL A 223 -8.89 -6.08 1.47
C VAL A 223 -7.99 -6.34 0.28
N PHE A 224 -8.55 -6.37 -0.92
CA PHE A 224 -7.87 -6.65 -2.18
C PHE A 224 -8.15 -5.52 -3.17
N LEU A 225 -7.17 -5.18 -4.02
CA LEU A 225 -7.42 -4.34 -5.18
C LEU A 225 -8.11 -5.13 -6.28
N THR A 226 -9.35 -4.80 -6.61
CA THR A 226 -10.14 -5.58 -7.60
C THR A 226 -9.48 -5.62 -8.97
N GLU A 227 -8.84 -4.53 -9.38
CA GLU A 227 -8.18 -4.42 -10.67
C GLU A 227 -6.93 -5.31 -10.82
N ALA A 228 -6.37 -5.79 -9.72
CA ALA A 228 -5.17 -6.62 -9.75
C ALA A 228 -5.48 -8.09 -10.04
N TYR A 229 -6.77 -8.46 -10.12
CA TYR A 229 -7.20 -9.85 -10.18
C TYR A 229 -8.10 -10.14 -11.37
N GLU A 230 -7.96 -11.32 -11.96
CA GLU A 230 -8.95 -11.95 -12.84
C GLU A 230 -9.52 -13.20 -12.14
N GLY A 231 -10.79 -13.13 -11.75
CA GLY A 231 -11.36 -14.12 -10.84
C GLY A 231 -10.58 -14.19 -9.51
N SER A 232 -10.00 -15.36 -9.24
CA SER A 232 -9.14 -15.61 -8.07
C SER A 232 -7.64 -15.45 -8.35
N GLU A 233 -7.25 -15.18 -9.60
CA GLU A 233 -5.85 -15.11 -10.00
C GLU A 233 -5.32 -13.67 -10.01
N LEU A 234 -4.15 -13.48 -9.40
CA LEU A 234 -3.42 -12.22 -9.48
C LEU A 234 -2.83 -12.06 -10.90
N LEU A 235 -3.08 -10.92 -11.53
CA LEU A 235 -2.63 -10.62 -12.89
C LEU A 235 -1.11 -10.54 -12.99
N GLU A 236 -0.50 -9.78 -12.07
CA GLU A 236 0.96 -9.61 -11.98
C GLU A 236 1.49 -10.47 -10.83
N LYS A 237 1.91 -11.70 -11.15
CA LYS A 237 2.50 -12.61 -10.18
C LYS A 237 3.94 -12.17 -9.92
N ASN A 238 4.16 -11.49 -8.80
CA ASN A 238 5.50 -11.25 -8.29
C ASN A 238 6.18 -12.62 -8.02
N PRO A 239 7.49 -12.80 -8.26
CA PRO A 239 8.22 -14.01 -7.89
C PRO A 239 7.93 -14.54 -6.47
N PHE A 240 7.66 -13.66 -5.50
CA PHE A 240 7.24 -14.04 -4.14
C PHE A 240 5.88 -14.75 -4.05
N VAL A 241 4.97 -14.52 -5.01
CA VAL A 241 3.64 -15.16 -5.07
C VAL A 241 3.74 -16.59 -5.62
N LEU A 242 4.71 -16.85 -6.50
CA LEU A 242 4.94 -18.17 -7.09
C LEU A 242 5.59 -19.16 -6.12
N TRP A 243 6.00 -18.68 -4.95
CA TRP A 243 6.83 -19.42 -3.99
C TRP A 243 6.09 -19.77 -2.68
N LYS A 244 4.76 -19.59 -2.63
CA LYS A 244 3.90 -19.99 -1.51
C LYS A 244 3.24 -21.35 -1.69
#